data_AF-A0A536EHJ1-F1
#
_entry.id   AF-A0A536EHJ1-F1
#
_cell.length_a   1.000
_cell.length_b   1.000
_cell.length_c   1.000
_cell.angle_alpha   90.00
_cell.angle_beta   90.00
_cell.angle_gamma   90.00
#
_symmetry.space_group_name_H-M   'P 1'
#
loop_
_entity.id
_entity.type
_entity.pdbx_description
1 polymer ?
#
loop_
_entity_poly.entity_id
_entity_poly.type
_entity_poly.pdbx_seq_one_letter_code
_entity_poly.pdbx_strand_id
1 'polypeptide(L)'
;MQSAPWLGRGSLLTGGLLVVVVTGVVGYLLFGYDAAAAVAMTLLTLTTVGFATNHDLPSGVELFTAILAVLGVGLFAAILGVAGTAIVEGRVGALSRSRRMHRRIDQLHDHFIVCAYGRVGRSIARELETAAMPFVVIDSKVELEQDMQRDGVPYLLGTASSEQILREAGIDRARGLICAVDSDAENVYITVVARSLSPHLRIVARAAQEQSADRLVRAGATHVVSPYVTSGRRMAALALHPHIVEFFDIARAGQPALRLEELA
;
A
#
# COMPACT_ATOMS: atom_id res chain seq x y z
N MET A 1 -10.62 -5.06 -12.15
CA MET A 1 -11.47 -5.46 -11.02
C MET A 1 -11.55 -6.98 -10.97
N GLN A 2 -10.59 -7.65 -10.31
CA GLN A 2 -10.71 -9.06 -9.97
C GLN A 2 -11.10 -9.11 -8.49
N SER A 3 -12.36 -9.40 -8.20
CA SER A 3 -12.84 -9.60 -6.84
C SER A 3 -12.07 -10.74 -6.22
N ALA A 4 -11.31 -10.45 -5.18
CA ALA A 4 -10.41 -11.41 -4.58
C ALA A 4 -11.22 -12.58 -3.96
N PRO A 5 -10.95 -13.85 -4.34
CA PRO A 5 -11.83 -15.01 -4.07
C PRO A 5 -12.04 -15.32 -2.57
N TRP A 6 -11.18 -14.81 -1.69
CA TRP A 6 -11.26 -14.94 -0.24
C TRP A 6 -12.36 -14.09 0.42
N LEU A 7 -12.72 -12.93 -0.13
CA LEU A 7 -13.84 -12.11 0.36
C LEU A 7 -15.16 -12.88 0.18
N GLY A 8 -15.31 -13.54 -0.97
CA GLY A 8 -16.42 -14.44 -1.24
C GLY A 8 -16.47 -15.63 -0.27
N ARG A 9 -15.32 -16.28 0.01
CA ARG A 9 -15.28 -17.40 0.95
C ARG A 9 -15.65 -17.00 2.38
N GLY A 10 -15.16 -15.86 2.87
CA GLY A 10 -15.53 -15.35 4.19
C GLY A 10 -17.01 -14.98 4.31
N SER A 11 -17.58 -14.31 3.31
CA SER A 11 -19.01 -13.98 3.27
C SER A 11 -19.90 -15.22 3.12
N LEU A 12 -19.43 -16.25 2.39
CA LEU A 12 -20.14 -17.52 2.25
C LEU A 12 -20.16 -18.32 3.55
N LEU A 13 -19.03 -18.37 4.28
CA LEU A 13 -18.96 -19.08 5.57
C LEU A 13 -19.79 -18.39 6.67
N THR A 14 -19.73 -17.05 6.73
CA THR A 14 -20.57 -16.27 7.65
C THR A 14 -22.06 -16.36 7.31
N GLY A 15 -22.41 -16.32 6.02
CA GLY A 15 -23.77 -16.59 5.55
C GLY A 15 -24.24 -18.01 5.89
N GLY A 16 -23.37 -19.00 5.70
CA GLY A 16 -23.62 -20.39 6.10
C GLY A 16 -23.90 -20.53 7.60
N LEU A 17 -23.17 -19.80 8.45
CA LEU A 17 -23.36 -19.86 9.90
C LEU A 17 -24.74 -19.33 10.29
N LEU A 18 -25.16 -18.24 9.64
CA LEU A 18 -26.49 -17.67 9.85
C LEU A 18 -27.59 -18.65 9.42
N VAL A 19 -27.41 -19.36 8.29
CA VAL A 19 -28.35 -20.41 7.87
C VAL A 19 -28.42 -21.56 8.88
N VAL A 20 -27.28 -22.01 9.42
CA VAL A 20 -27.24 -23.06 10.45
C VAL A 20 -27.95 -22.60 11.73
N VAL A 21 -27.71 -21.36 12.18
CA VAL A 21 -28.39 -20.78 13.35
C VAL A 21 -29.90 -20.71 13.13
N VAL A 22 -30.34 -20.20 11.98
CA VAL A 22 -31.78 -20.10 11.66
C VAL A 22 -32.42 -21.49 11.59
N THR A 23 -31.76 -22.45 10.95
CA THR A 23 -32.23 -23.84 10.85
C THR A 23 -32.31 -24.49 12.23
N GLY A 24 -31.34 -24.24 13.10
CA GLY A 24 -31.35 -24.69 14.50
C GLY A 24 -32.56 -24.15 15.26
N VAL A 25 -32.76 -22.83 15.24
CA VAL A 25 -33.87 -22.17 15.95
C VAL A 25 -35.23 -22.65 15.42
N VAL A 26 -35.41 -22.68 14.10
CA VAL A 26 -36.65 -23.16 13.48
C VAL A 26 -36.90 -24.64 13.79
N GLY A 27 -35.85 -25.47 13.76
CA GLY A 27 -35.96 -26.90 14.08
C GLY A 27 -36.47 -27.12 15.50
N TYR A 28 -35.88 -26.48 16.51
CA TYR A 28 -36.34 -26.61 17.90
C TYR A 28 -37.76 -26.05 18.11
N LEU A 29 -38.14 -24.97 17.43
CA LEU A 29 -39.52 -24.47 17.44
C LEU A 29 -40.52 -25.51 16.89
N LEU A 30 -40.17 -26.21 15.81
CA LEU A 30 -41.01 -27.28 15.23
C LEU A 30 -41.15 -28.49 16.15
N PHE A 31 -40.16 -28.76 17.00
CA PHE A 31 -40.23 -29.78 18.05
C PHE A 31 -40.98 -29.32 19.31
N GLY A 32 -41.54 -28.10 19.31
CA GLY A 32 -42.40 -27.59 20.39
C GLY A 32 -41.68 -26.87 21.52
N TYR A 33 -40.41 -26.48 21.34
CA TYR A 33 -39.69 -25.65 22.31
C TYR A 33 -40.12 -24.18 22.22
N ASP A 34 -40.14 -23.50 23.37
CA ASP A 34 -40.32 -22.05 23.41
C ASP A 34 -39.20 -21.32 22.65
N ALA A 35 -39.50 -20.13 22.10
CA ALA A 35 -38.53 -19.37 21.30
C ALA A 35 -37.22 -19.06 22.05
N ALA A 36 -37.30 -18.76 23.35
CA ALA A 36 -36.11 -18.54 24.18
C ALA A 36 -35.28 -19.83 24.34
N ALA A 37 -35.94 -20.97 24.53
CA ALA A 37 -35.29 -22.27 24.67
C ALA A 37 -34.67 -22.73 23.34
N ALA A 38 -35.34 -22.51 22.21
CA ALA A 38 -34.84 -22.83 20.87
C ALA A 38 -33.56 -22.05 20.51
N VAL A 39 -33.51 -20.75 20.84
CA VAL A 39 -32.32 -19.91 20.66
C VAL A 39 -31.19 -20.36 21.58
N ALA A 40 -31.49 -20.61 22.86
CA ALA A 40 -30.51 -21.07 23.84
C ALA A 40 -29.89 -22.42 23.42
N MET A 41 -30.71 -23.40 23.05
CA MET A 41 -30.25 -24.72 22.58
C MET A 41 -29.36 -24.59 21.35
N THR A 42 -29.79 -23.83 20.35
CA THR A 42 -29.01 -23.63 19.12
C THR A 42 -27.64 -23.01 19.41
N LEU A 43 -27.58 -21.96 20.24
CA LEU A 43 -26.33 -21.28 20.58
C LEU A 43 -25.39 -22.18 21.40
N LEU A 44 -25.91 -22.93 22.38
CA LEU A 44 -25.10 -23.85 23.19
C LEU A 44 -24.51 -25.00 22.35
N THR A 45 -25.28 -25.51 21.39
CA THR A 45 -24.80 -26.53 20.45
C THR A 45 -23.71 -25.98 19.52
N LEU A 46 -23.87 -24.75 19.02
CA LEU A 46 -22.90 -24.14 18.09
C LEU A 46 -21.61 -23.68 18.75
N THR A 47 -21.67 -23.23 20.00
CA THR A 47 -20.52 -22.68 20.73
C THR A 47 -19.59 -23.76 21.28
N THR A 48 -19.81 -25.04 20.97
CA THR A 48 -19.07 -26.21 21.48
C THR A 48 -19.12 -26.40 23.00
N VAL A 49 -19.84 -25.55 23.73
CA VAL A 49 -20.03 -25.69 25.19
C VAL A 49 -20.80 -26.98 25.47
N GLY A 50 -21.87 -27.21 24.70
CA GLY A 50 -22.78 -28.33 24.91
C GLY A 50 -23.45 -28.28 26.29
N PHE A 51 -24.50 -29.06 26.49
CA PHE A 51 -25.04 -29.31 27.81
C PHE A 51 -25.60 -30.72 27.87
N ALA A 52 -25.42 -31.38 29.02
CA ALA A 52 -26.05 -32.65 29.30
C ALA A 52 -27.51 -32.40 29.72
N THR A 53 -28.45 -32.55 28.78
CA THR A 53 -29.88 -32.66 29.12
C THR A 53 -30.09 -33.93 29.95
N ASN A 54 -30.40 -33.80 31.24
CA ASN A 54 -30.87 -34.94 32.07
C ASN A 54 -32.32 -35.36 31.73
N HIS A 55 -32.77 -35.14 30.49
CA HIS A 55 -34.10 -35.49 30.01
C HIS A 55 -33.95 -36.43 28.82
N ASP A 56 -34.70 -37.53 28.84
CA ASP A 56 -34.89 -38.42 27.69
C ASP A 56 -35.50 -37.61 26.55
N LEU A 57 -34.65 -37.03 25.71
CA LEU A 57 -35.07 -36.32 24.51
C LEU A 57 -35.78 -37.34 23.60
N PRO A 58 -36.91 -36.98 22.97
CA PRO A 58 -37.47 -37.79 21.90
C PRO A 58 -36.40 -38.06 20.84
N SER A 59 -36.30 -39.30 20.34
CA SER A 59 -35.19 -39.74 19.46
C SER A 59 -34.97 -38.83 18.23
N GLY A 60 -36.01 -38.12 17.78
CA GLY A 60 -35.91 -37.14 16.69
C GLY A 60 -35.15 -35.85 17.05
N VAL A 61 -35.30 -35.34 18.27
CA VAL A 61 -34.61 -34.11 18.72
C VAL A 61 -33.12 -34.39 18.94
N GLU A 62 -32.80 -35.56 19.48
CA GLU A 62 -31.42 -36.00 19.71
C GLU A 62 -30.65 -36.12 18.39
N LEU A 63 -31.23 -36.77 17.38
CA LEU A 63 -30.63 -36.89 16.05
C LEU A 63 -30.47 -35.52 15.36
N PHE A 64 -31.47 -34.65 15.47
CA PHE A 64 -31.40 -33.27 14.95
C PHE A 64 -30.27 -32.48 15.60
N THR A 65 -30.16 -32.54 16.93
CA THR A 65 -29.13 -31.86 17.71
C THR A 65 -27.73 -32.37 17.35
N ALA A 66 -27.57 -33.68 17.14
CA ALA A 66 -26.30 -34.27 16.72
C ALA A 66 -25.87 -33.79 15.32
N ILE A 67 -26.79 -33.75 14.36
CA ILE A 67 -26.52 -33.23 13.00
C ILE A 67 -26.18 -31.74 13.05
N LEU A 68 -26.94 -30.96 13.81
CA LEU A 68 -26.71 -29.53 14.01
C LEU A 68 -25.34 -29.27 14.65
N ALA A 69 -24.93 -30.08 15.62
CA ALA A 69 -23.63 -29.98 16.28
C ALA A 69 -22.49 -30.23 15.28
N VAL A 70 -22.53 -31.33 14.51
CA VAL A 70 -21.46 -31.65 13.55
C VAL A 70 -21.31 -30.54 12.50
N LEU A 71 -22.43 -30.06 11.94
CA LEU A 71 -22.43 -28.97 10.96
C LEU A 71 -21.95 -27.65 11.58
N GLY A 72 -22.44 -27.30 12.77
CA GLY A 72 -22.11 -26.08 13.48
C GLY A 72 -20.63 -26.01 13.85
N VAL A 73 -20.09 -27.07 14.45
CA VAL A 73 -18.68 -27.14 14.87
C VAL A 73 -17.74 -27.12 13.68
N GLY A 74 -18.03 -27.86 12.61
CA GLY A 74 -17.21 -27.84 11.39
C GLY A 74 -17.13 -26.45 10.75
N LEU A 75 -18.27 -25.75 10.69
CA LEU A 75 -18.32 -24.39 10.15
C LEU A 75 -17.64 -23.37 11.07
N PHE A 76 -17.83 -23.50 12.38
CA PHE A 76 -17.16 -22.66 13.37
C PHE A 76 -15.63 -22.81 13.32
N ALA A 77 -15.12 -24.04 13.23
CA ALA A 77 -13.69 -24.32 13.05
C ALA A 77 -13.15 -23.72 11.74
N ALA A 78 -13.91 -23.81 10.64
CA ALA A 78 -13.54 -23.21 9.36
C ALA A 78 -13.46 -21.67 9.44
N ILE A 79 -14.41 -21.02 10.11
CA ILE A 79 -14.41 -19.57 10.34
C ILE A 79 -13.20 -19.16 11.19
N LEU A 80 -12.91 -19.89 12.27
CA LEU A 80 -11.71 -19.67 13.10
C LEU A 80 -10.41 -19.80 12.30
N GLY A 81 -10.32 -20.79 11.41
CA GLY A 81 -9.15 -20.95 10.52
C GLY A 81 -8.97 -19.77 9.56
N VAL A 82 -10.05 -19.29 8.93
CA VAL A 82 -10.01 -18.10 8.06
C VAL A 82 -9.67 -16.85 8.86
N ALA A 83 -10.23 -16.68 10.07
CA ALA A 83 -9.91 -15.54 10.94
C ALA A 83 -8.43 -15.58 11.39
N GLY A 84 -7.92 -16.74 11.77
CA GLY A 84 -6.53 -16.93 12.16
C GLY A 84 -5.55 -16.57 11.04
N THR A 85 -5.77 -17.05 9.82
CA THR A 85 -4.94 -16.67 8.66
C THR A 85 -4.98 -15.17 8.38
N ALA A 86 -6.15 -14.52 8.46
CA ALA A 86 -6.26 -13.08 8.24
C ALA A 86 -5.49 -12.24 9.27
N ILE A 87 -5.38 -12.71 10.51
CA ILE A 87 -4.59 -12.06 11.58
C ILE A 87 -3.09 -12.27 11.32
N VAL A 88 -2.66 -13.50 11.07
CA VAL A 88 -1.25 -13.85 10.83
C VAL A 88 -0.70 -13.14 9.60
N GLU A 89 -1.47 -13.07 8.52
CA GLU A 89 -1.08 -12.38 7.29
C GLU A 89 -1.24 -10.84 7.40
N GLY A 90 -1.67 -10.31 8.56
CA GLY A 90 -1.81 -8.88 8.81
C GLY A 90 -2.85 -8.17 7.94
N ARG A 91 -3.75 -8.94 7.30
CA ARG A 91 -4.73 -8.47 6.31
C ARG A 91 -5.79 -7.56 6.93
N VAL A 92 -6.14 -7.79 8.20
CA VAL A 92 -7.03 -6.88 8.98
C VAL A 92 -6.40 -5.48 9.09
N GLY A 93 -5.08 -5.41 9.22
CA GLY A 93 -4.33 -4.15 9.27
C GLY A 93 -4.12 -3.48 7.90
N ALA A 94 -4.26 -4.19 6.79
CA ALA A 94 -3.97 -3.67 5.45
C ALA A 94 -4.98 -2.59 5.00
N LEU A 95 -6.28 -2.85 5.22
CA LEU A 95 -7.34 -1.87 4.90
C LEU A 95 -7.24 -0.60 5.76
N SER A 96 -6.91 -0.77 7.05
CA SER A 96 -6.67 0.37 7.96
C SER A 96 -5.39 1.14 7.56
N ARG A 97 -4.33 0.42 7.15
CA ARG A 97 -3.07 1.02 6.69
C ARG A 97 -3.24 1.87 5.46
N SER A 98 -3.95 1.39 4.42
CA SER A 98 -4.17 2.18 3.21
C SER A 98 -4.89 3.50 3.52
N ARG A 99 -5.93 3.47 4.36
CA ARG A 99 -6.63 4.70 4.80
C ARG A 99 -5.72 5.63 5.59
N ARG A 100 -4.88 5.08 6.48
CA ARG A 100 -3.91 5.87 7.24
C ARG A 100 -2.83 6.47 6.34
N MET A 101 -2.41 5.76 5.30
CA MET A 101 -1.45 6.23 4.31
C MET A 101 -2.00 7.42 3.52
N HIS A 102 -3.22 7.29 2.97
CA HIS A 102 -3.86 8.38 2.23
C HIS A 102 -4.00 9.62 3.12
N ARG A 103 -4.47 9.47 4.36
CA ARG A 103 -4.53 10.60 5.32
C ARG A 103 -3.16 11.24 5.58
N ARG A 104 -2.09 10.44 5.66
CA ARG A 104 -0.72 10.96 5.84
C ARG A 104 -0.31 11.80 4.63
N ILE A 105 -0.65 11.35 3.42
CA ILE A 105 -0.35 12.04 2.16
C ILE A 105 -1.20 13.31 1.98
N ASP A 106 -2.48 13.27 2.38
CA ASP A 106 -3.38 14.41 2.37
C ASP A 106 -2.87 15.56 3.26
N GLN A 107 -2.16 15.22 4.34
CA GLN A 107 -1.56 16.18 5.27
C GLN A 107 -0.23 16.76 4.77
N LEU A 108 0.42 16.18 3.75
CA LEU A 108 1.68 16.68 3.22
C LEU A 108 1.48 18.00 2.48
N HIS A 109 2.33 18.98 2.78
CA HIS A 109 2.40 20.28 2.13
C HIS A 109 3.88 20.61 1.91
N ASP A 110 4.18 21.36 0.85
CA ASP A 110 5.56 21.78 0.55
C ASP A 110 6.53 20.58 0.47
N HIS A 111 6.00 19.45 -0.01
CA HIS A 111 6.64 18.15 -0.09
C HIS A 111 7.11 17.84 -1.51
N PHE A 112 7.94 16.81 -1.66
CA PHE A 112 8.35 16.30 -2.97
C PHE A 112 7.53 15.09 -3.41
N ILE A 113 7.25 15.00 -4.71
CA ILE A 113 6.68 13.80 -5.33
C ILE A 113 7.79 13.06 -6.07
N VAL A 114 8.03 11.80 -5.73
CA VAL A 114 9.04 10.96 -6.39
C VAL A 114 8.32 9.93 -7.26
N CYS A 115 8.51 10.02 -8.58
CA CYS A 115 7.89 9.10 -9.52
C CYS A 115 8.83 7.90 -9.77
N ALA A 116 8.40 6.73 -9.30
CA ALA A 116 9.07 5.44 -9.17
C ALA A 116 9.95 5.23 -7.93
N TYR A 117 9.87 4.03 -7.38
CA TYR A 117 10.67 3.50 -6.26
C TYR A 117 11.71 2.46 -6.73
N GLY A 118 12.25 2.66 -7.93
CA GLY A 118 13.38 1.89 -8.45
C GLY A 118 14.71 2.27 -7.77
N ARG A 119 15.85 1.85 -8.37
CA ARG A 119 17.19 2.14 -7.83
C ARG A 119 17.43 3.62 -7.57
N VAL A 120 17.12 4.46 -8.57
CA VAL A 120 17.27 5.92 -8.48
C VAL A 120 16.26 6.52 -7.50
N GLY A 121 14.99 6.12 -7.59
CA GLY A 121 13.92 6.57 -6.69
C GLY A 121 14.18 6.31 -5.21
N ARG A 122 14.71 5.12 -4.87
CA ARG A 122 15.13 4.79 -3.49
C ARG A 122 16.27 5.66 -3.00
N SER A 123 17.25 5.92 -3.84
CA SER A 123 18.36 6.81 -3.49
C SER A 123 17.86 8.24 -3.24
N ILE A 124 16.92 8.72 -4.06
CA ILE A 124 16.28 10.03 -3.86
C ILE A 124 15.49 10.06 -2.55
N ALA A 125 14.67 9.04 -2.28
CA ALA A 125 13.89 8.95 -1.05
C ALA A 125 14.77 9.00 0.20
N ARG A 126 15.90 8.27 0.22
CA ARG A 126 16.86 8.29 1.33
C ARG A 126 17.50 9.66 1.53
N GLU A 127 17.84 10.35 0.45
CA GLU A 127 18.42 11.70 0.53
C GLU A 127 17.40 12.70 1.08
N LEU A 128 16.14 12.64 0.61
CA LEU A 128 15.06 13.47 1.13
C LEU A 128 14.76 13.19 2.60
N GLU A 129 14.79 11.92 3.01
CA GLU A 129 14.63 11.51 4.40
C GLU A 129 15.78 12.03 5.28
N THR A 130 17.03 11.92 4.81
CA THR A 130 18.22 12.44 5.52
C THR A 130 18.16 13.96 5.66
N ALA A 131 17.63 14.65 4.66
CA ALA A 131 17.40 16.10 4.67
C ALA A 131 16.14 16.52 5.45
N ALA A 132 15.41 15.58 6.06
CA ALA A 132 14.13 15.79 6.75
C ALA A 132 13.07 16.50 5.88
N MET A 133 13.13 16.30 4.57
CA MET A 133 12.18 16.89 3.63
C MET A 133 10.96 15.96 3.46
N PRO A 134 9.72 16.47 3.61
CA PRO A 134 8.52 15.65 3.40
C PRO A 134 8.43 15.21 1.93
N PHE A 135 8.04 13.95 1.69
CA PHE A 135 7.85 13.42 0.34
C PHE A 135 6.83 12.29 0.27
N VAL A 136 6.37 12.00 -0.94
CA VAL A 136 5.55 10.85 -1.29
C VAL A 136 6.08 10.19 -2.57
N VAL A 137 6.02 8.86 -2.62
CA VAL A 137 6.44 8.08 -3.78
C VAL A 137 5.21 7.60 -4.57
N ILE A 138 5.28 7.63 -5.89
CA ILE A 138 4.28 7.02 -6.77
C ILE A 138 4.96 5.89 -7.55
N ASP A 139 4.47 4.65 -7.45
CA ASP A 139 4.95 3.55 -8.28
C ASP A 139 3.80 2.63 -8.69
N SER A 140 3.81 2.15 -9.93
CA SER A 140 2.77 1.25 -10.45
C SER A 140 3.03 -0.23 -10.11
N LYS A 141 4.25 -0.57 -9.67
CA LYS A 141 4.68 -1.94 -9.38
C LYS A 141 4.22 -2.37 -7.99
N VAL A 142 3.20 -3.23 -7.96
CA VAL A 142 2.64 -3.79 -6.72
C VAL A 142 3.68 -4.61 -5.97
N GLU A 143 4.64 -5.23 -6.66
CA GLU A 143 5.74 -5.98 -6.06
C GLU A 143 6.67 -5.12 -5.19
N LEU A 144 6.71 -3.79 -5.39
CA LEU A 144 7.51 -2.87 -4.57
C LEU A 144 6.74 -2.36 -3.34
N GLU A 145 5.46 -2.69 -3.22
CA GLU A 145 4.62 -2.23 -2.10
C GLU A 145 5.20 -2.68 -0.75
N GLN A 146 5.58 -3.95 -0.64
CA GLN A 146 6.14 -4.51 0.60
C GLN A 146 7.45 -3.83 1.00
N ASP A 147 8.28 -3.46 0.02
CA ASP A 147 9.52 -2.75 0.27
C ASP A 147 9.23 -1.32 0.75
N MET A 148 8.33 -0.57 0.10
CA MET A 148 7.95 0.77 0.54
C MET A 148 7.34 0.76 1.94
N GLN A 149 6.54 -0.26 2.26
CA GLN A 149 5.99 -0.45 3.61
C GLN A 149 7.07 -0.73 4.64
N ARG A 150 8.02 -1.63 4.34
CA ARG A 150 9.13 -1.95 5.23
C ARG A 150 10.02 -0.74 5.48
N ASP A 151 10.27 0.03 4.42
CA ASP A 151 11.10 1.23 4.45
C ASP A 151 10.34 2.43 5.10
N GLY A 152 9.04 2.29 5.42
CA GLY A 152 8.25 3.32 6.11
C GLY A 152 7.88 4.56 5.27
N VAL A 153 8.11 4.48 3.96
CA VAL A 153 7.97 5.58 3.00
C VAL A 153 6.49 5.82 2.68
N PRO A 154 6.00 7.08 2.65
CA PRO A 154 4.66 7.38 2.13
C PRO A 154 4.57 7.07 0.63
N TYR A 155 3.59 6.29 0.21
CA TYR A 155 3.46 5.90 -1.20
C TYR A 155 2.01 5.84 -1.70
N LEU A 156 1.85 6.00 -3.02
CA LEU A 156 0.64 5.71 -3.79
C LEU A 156 0.95 4.66 -4.85
N LEU A 157 0.07 3.68 -4.98
CA LEU A 157 0.15 2.70 -6.07
C LEU A 157 -0.58 3.23 -7.29
N GLY A 158 0.15 3.40 -8.39
CA GLY A 158 -0.40 3.91 -9.63
C GLY A 158 0.69 4.43 -10.55
N THR A 159 0.33 4.71 -11.80
CA THR A 159 1.27 5.30 -12.75
C THR A 159 1.33 6.80 -12.53
N ALA A 160 2.55 7.34 -12.36
CA ALA A 160 2.79 8.76 -12.18
C ALA A 160 2.38 9.63 -13.40
N SER A 161 2.06 8.99 -14.52
CA SER A 161 1.50 9.64 -15.71
C SER A 161 0.01 9.95 -15.61
N SER A 162 -0.68 9.41 -14.60
CA SER A 162 -2.09 9.68 -14.33
C SER A 162 -2.24 11.01 -13.58
N GLU A 163 -2.99 11.94 -14.16
CA GLU A 163 -3.39 13.18 -13.49
C GLU A 163 -4.05 12.90 -12.14
N GLN A 164 -4.93 11.89 -12.07
CA GLN A 164 -5.61 11.53 -10.83
C GLN A 164 -4.60 11.17 -9.72
N ILE A 165 -3.61 10.34 -10.03
CA ILE A 165 -2.60 9.90 -9.04
C ILE A 165 -1.70 11.08 -8.63
N LEU A 166 -1.35 11.98 -9.55
CA LEU A 166 -0.60 13.19 -9.22
C LEU A 166 -1.40 14.14 -8.31
N ARG A 167 -2.71 14.27 -8.52
CA ARG A 167 -3.60 15.03 -7.64
C ARG A 167 -3.75 14.40 -6.26
N GLU A 168 -3.91 13.08 -6.19
CA GLU A 168 -3.90 12.33 -4.92
C GLU A 168 -2.56 12.50 -4.17
N ALA A 169 -1.44 12.55 -4.90
CA ALA A 169 -0.12 12.85 -4.34
C ALA A 169 0.03 14.32 -3.90
N GLY A 170 -0.94 15.17 -4.20
CA GLY A 170 -0.94 16.57 -3.80
C GLY A 170 -0.04 17.46 -4.64
N ILE A 171 0.01 17.25 -5.97
CA ILE A 171 0.85 18.06 -6.87
C ILE A 171 0.61 19.56 -6.76
N ASP A 172 -0.62 19.99 -6.50
CA ASP A 172 -1.00 21.41 -6.36
C ASP A 172 -0.35 22.09 -5.15
N ARG A 173 0.02 21.31 -4.12
CA ARG A 173 0.65 21.77 -2.87
C ARG A 173 2.10 21.28 -2.70
N ALA A 174 2.64 20.62 -3.73
CA ALA A 174 3.99 20.07 -3.71
C ALA A 174 5.04 21.15 -4.02
N ARG A 175 6.20 21.05 -3.36
CA ARG A 175 7.38 21.87 -3.64
C ARG A 175 8.02 21.53 -4.98
N GLY A 176 7.96 20.26 -5.37
CA GLY A 176 8.56 19.78 -6.60
C GLY A 176 8.27 18.31 -6.88
N LEU A 177 8.59 17.90 -8.09
CA LEU A 177 8.40 16.53 -8.57
C LEU A 177 9.69 16.02 -9.21
N ILE A 178 10.03 14.76 -8.93
CA ILE A 178 11.24 14.10 -9.42
C ILE A 178 10.83 12.89 -10.25
N CYS A 179 10.99 12.97 -11.58
CA CYS A 179 10.68 11.87 -12.50
C CYS A 179 11.87 10.90 -12.54
N ALA A 180 11.73 9.72 -11.94
CA ALA A 180 12.79 8.72 -11.85
C ALA A 180 12.44 7.37 -12.51
N VAL A 181 11.35 7.30 -13.31
CA VAL A 181 11.01 6.08 -14.07
C VAL A 181 12.10 5.74 -15.08
N ASP A 182 12.18 4.46 -15.46
CA ASP A 182 13.23 3.97 -16.37
C ASP A 182 13.00 4.39 -17.83
N SER A 183 11.76 4.65 -18.23
CA SER A 183 11.39 5.05 -19.59
C SER A 183 11.49 6.57 -19.77
N ASP A 184 12.37 7.02 -20.66
CA ASP A 184 12.48 8.45 -21.00
C ASP A 184 11.20 9.02 -21.61
N ALA A 185 10.49 8.23 -22.41
CA ALA A 185 9.21 8.63 -22.99
C ALA A 185 8.14 8.85 -21.91
N GLU A 186 8.14 8.00 -20.88
CA GLU A 186 7.24 8.15 -19.74
C GLU A 186 7.64 9.34 -18.86
N ASN A 187 8.95 9.56 -18.62
CA ASN A 187 9.43 10.77 -17.93
C ASN A 187 9.00 12.04 -18.67
N VAL A 188 9.06 12.07 -20.01
CA VAL A 188 8.55 13.19 -20.82
C VAL A 188 7.06 13.40 -20.60
N TYR A 189 6.26 12.33 -20.68
CA TYR A 189 4.81 12.43 -20.51
C TYR A 189 4.43 12.88 -19.09
N ILE A 190 5.03 12.30 -18.05
CA ILE A 190 4.86 12.73 -16.64
C ILE A 190 5.20 14.21 -16.50
N THR A 191 6.30 14.66 -17.11
CA THR A 191 6.73 16.06 -17.04
C THR A 191 5.70 17.01 -17.66
N VAL A 192 5.15 16.66 -18.83
CA VAL A 192 4.09 17.47 -19.48
C VAL A 192 2.85 17.55 -18.60
N VAL A 193 2.37 16.41 -18.08
CA VAL A 193 1.19 16.37 -17.19
C VAL A 193 1.45 17.13 -15.91
N ALA A 194 2.60 16.95 -15.26
CA ALA A 194 2.94 17.66 -14.04
C ALA A 194 3.00 19.18 -14.25
N ARG A 195 3.59 19.63 -15.37
CA ARG A 195 3.67 21.06 -15.74
C ARG A 195 2.29 21.65 -16.07
N SER A 196 1.39 20.89 -16.70
CA SER A 196 0.04 21.36 -16.98
C SER A 196 -0.81 21.51 -15.72
N LEU A 197 -0.61 20.63 -14.73
CA LEU A 197 -1.30 20.69 -13.44
C LEU A 197 -0.76 21.80 -12.55
N SER A 198 0.56 21.97 -12.52
CA SER A 198 1.22 22.98 -11.70
C SER A 198 2.31 23.73 -12.51
N PRO A 199 1.96 24.88 -13.13
CA PRO A 199 2.85 25.63 -14.01
C PRO A 199 4.15 26.12 -13.36
N HIS A 200 4.19 26.24 -12.03
CA HIS A 200 5.36 26.72 -11.28
C HIS A 200 6.13 25.61 -10.57
N LEU A 201 5.70 24.35 -10.68
CA LEU A 201 6.34 23.22 -10.00
C LEU A 201 7.80 23.07 -10.43
N ARG A 202 8.71 22.85 -9.47
CA ARG A 202 10.08 22.46 -9.80
C ARG A 202 10.08 20.99 -10.23
N ILE A 203 10.44 20.72 -11.49
CA ILE A 203 10.46 19.36 -12.03
C ILE A 203 11.91 18.95 -12.32
N VAL A 204 12.38 17.89 -11.68
CA VAL A 204 13.69 17.28 -11.94
C VAL A 204 13.46 15.95 -12.63
N ALA A 205 13.88 15.81 -13.89
CA ALA A 205 13.65 14.59 -14.64
C ALA A 205 14.94 13.80 -14.88
N ARG A 206 14.83 12.48 -14.76
CA ARG A 206 15.88 11.55 -15.19
C ARG A 206 15.83 11.39 -16.71
N ALA A 207 17.00 11.46 -17.34
CA ALA A 207 17.24 11.03 -18.71
C ALA A 207 18.17 9.81 -18.70
N ALA A 208 17.66 8.65 -19.10
CA ALA A 208 18.47 7.45 -19.29
C ALA A 208 19.39 7.59 -20.51
N GLN A 209 18.89 8.21 -21.58
CA GLN A 209 19.66 8.52 -22.78
C GLN A 209 19.96 10.02 -22.85
N GLU A 210 21.19 10.39 -23.20
CA GLU A 210 21.61 11.80 -23.31
C GLU A 210 20.73 12.58 -24.30
N GLN A 211 20.32 11.94 -25.41
CA GLN A 211 19.46 12.52 -26.44
C GLN A 211 18.05 12.87 -25.93
N SER A 212 17.60 12.27 -24.83
CA SER A 212 16.29 12.56 -24.24
C SER A 212 16.28 13.83 -23.41
N ALA A 213 17.46 14.38 -23.06
CA ALA A 213 17.54 15.54 -22.17
C ALA A 213 16.83 16.77 -22.74
N ASP A 214 17.08 17.09 -24.01
CA ASP A 214 16.42 18.21 -24.70
C ASP A 214 14.90 18.05 -24.75
N ARG A 215 14.42 16.81 -24.92
CA ARG A 215 12.97 16.53 -24.94
C ARG A 215 12.33 16.78 -23.58
N LEU A 216 13.00 16.40 -22.50
CA LEU A 216 12.53 16.63 -21.13
C LEU A 216 12.51 18.12 -20.77
N VAL A 217 13.54 18.88 -21.16
CA VAL A 217 13.55 20.34 -20.98
C VAL A 217 12.37 20.97 -21.73
N ARG A 218 12.17 20.61 -23.01
CA ARG A 218 11.04 21.12 -23.82
C ARG A 218 9.67 20.70 -23.27
N ALA A 219 9.58 19.55 -22.61
CA ALA A 219 8.38 19.10 -21.93
C ALA A 219 8.03 19.93 -20.67
N GLY A 220 8.97 20.74 -20.18
CA GLY A 220 8.79 21.60 -19.01
C GLY A 220 9.57 21.15 -17.77
N ALA A 221 10.56 20.26 -17.91
CA ALA A 221 11.47 19.94 -16.80
C ALA A 221 12.33 21.17 -16.46
N THR A 222 12.42 21.50 -15.17
CA THR A 222 13.29 22.59 -14.69
C THR A 222 14.76 22.18 -14.76
N HIS A 223 15.05 20.92 -14.41
CA HIS A 223 16.37 20.33 -14.53
C HIS A 223 16.27 18.90 -15.06
N VAL A 224 17.30 18.49 -15.79
CA VAL A 224 17.44 17.12 -16.27
C VAL A 224 18.77 16.56 -15.78
N VAL A 225 18.72 15.34 -15.26
CA VAL A 225 19.90 14.61 -14.79
C VAL A 225 20.02 13.32 -15.59
N SER A 226 21.22 13.03 -16.09
CA SER A 226 21.55 11.77 -16.76
C SER A 226 22.46 10.91 -15.89
N PRO A 227 21.90 10.03 -15.02
CA PRO A 227 22.68 9.35 -13.98
C PRO A 227 23.84 8.53 -14.54
N TYR A 228 23.68 7.91 -15.72
CA TYR A 228 24.73 7.12 -16.34
C TYR A 228 25.89 7.97 -16.86
N VAL A 229 25.58 9.12 -17.48
CA VAL A 229 26.61 10.06 -17.95
C VAL A 229 27.33 10.69 -16.77
N THR A 230 26.59 11.16 -15.75
CA THR A 230 27.18 11.76 -14.54
C THR A 230 28.04 10.75 -13.79
N SER A 231 27.56 9.51 -13.61
CA SER A 231 28.31 8.46 -12.93
C SER A 231 29.56 8.07 -13.73
N GLY A 232 29.44 7.90 -15.05
CA GLY A 232 30.57 7.56 -15.92
C GLY A 232 31.67 8.64 -15.89
N ARG A 233 31.28 9.92 -16.00
CA ARG A 233 32.21 11.06 -15.88
C ARG A 233 32.89 11.07 -14.52
N ARG A 234 32.15 10.80 -13.43
CA ARG A 234 32.69 10.74 -12.07
C ARG A 234 33.68 9.58 -11.88
N MET A 235 33.38 8.40 -12.41
CA MET A 235 34.28 7.24 -12.36
C MET A 235 35.58 7.50 -13.12
N ALA A 236 35.49 8.08 -14.32
CA ALA A 236 36.66 8.47 -15.10
C ALA A 236 37.50 9.51 -14.35
N ALA A 237 36.87 10.52 -13.74
CA ALA A 237 37.55 11.53 -12.95
C ALA A 237 38.27 10.93 -11.73
N LEU A 238 37.66 9.97 -11.03
CA LEU A 238 38.29 9.26 -9.91
C LEU A 238 39.50 8.42 -10.36
N ALA A 239 39.41 7.77 -11.52
CA ALA A 239 40.52 6.98 -12.06
C ALA A 239 41.71 7.85 -12.52
N LEU A 240 41.42 9.03 -13.07
CA LEU A 240 42.46 9.95 -13.58
C LEU A 240 43.02 10.87 -12.48
N HIS A 241 42.17 11.33 -11.57
CA HIS A 241 42.45 12.38 -10.59
C HIS A 241 41.78 12.12 -9.22
N PRO A 242 42.12 11.03 -8.51
CA PRO A 242 41.42 10.61 -7.30
C PRO A 242 41.40 11.69 -6.20
N HIS A 243 42.53 12.34 -5.94
CA HIS A 243 42.66 13.34 -4.89
C HIS A 243 41.82 14.62 -5.11
N ILE A 244 41.57 15.00 -6.37
CA ILE A 244 40.75 16.17 -6.68
C ILE A 244 39.30 15.89 -6.32
N VAL A 245 38.79 14.72 -6.71
CA VAL A 245 37.40 14.33 -6.45
C VAL A 245 37.16 14.15 -4.95
N GLU A 246 38.08 13.50 -4.23
CA GLU A 246 37.98 13.30 -2.78
C GLU A 246 37.95 14.63 -2.01
N PHE A 247 38.78 15.60 -2.40
CA PHE A 247 38.76 16.93 -1.80
C PHE A 247 37.40 17.61 -1.94
N PHE A 248 36.79 17.56 -3.12
CA PHE A 248 35.45 18.14 -3.35
C PHE A 248 34.37 17.43 -2.52
N ASP A 249 34.46 16.12 -2.35
CA ASP A 249 33.51 15.36 -1.53
C ASP A 249 33.63 15.72 -0.04
N ILE A 250 34.85 15.86 0.49
CA ILE A 250 35.10 16.30 1.88
C ILE A 250 34.62 17.74 2.10
N ALA A 251 34.92 18.65 1.16
CA ALA A 251 34.47 20.04 1.24
C ALA A 251 32.93 20.13 1.27
N ARG A 252 32.24 19.24 0.55
CA ARG A 252 30.78 19.17 0.50
C ARG A 252 30.18 18.48 1.72
N ALA A 253 30.84 17.47 2.28
CA ALA A 253 30.42 16.79 3.51
C ALA A 253 30.64 17.62 4.78
N GLY A 254 31.59 18.57 4.76
CA GLY A 254 31.96 19.41 5.89
C GLY A 254 31.11 20.67 6.13
N GLN A 255 30.12 20.99 5.28
CA GLN A 255 29.36 22.25 5.40
C GLN A 255 27.84 22.09 5.25
N PRO A 256 27.08 22.10 6.36
CA PRO A 256 25.63 22.24 6.34
C PRO A 256 25.13 23.67 6.02
N ALA A 257 26.01 24.68 5.88
CA ALA A 257 25.65 26.09 6.00
C ALA A 257 25.90 27.00 4.77
N LEU A 258 26.50 26.51 3.68
CA LEU A 258 26.66 27.32 2.46
C LEU A 258 25.66 26.87 1.40
N ARG A 259 24.39 27.22 1.65
CA ARG A 259 23.42 27.44 0.57
C ARG A 259 23.97 28.60 -0.26
N LEU A 260 24.43 28.30 -1.47
CA LEU A 260 24.49 29.30 -2.53
C LEU A 260 23.05 29.72 -2.85
N GLU A 261 22.56 30.69 -2.09
CA GLU A 261 21.36 31.48 -2.36
C GLU A 261 21.65 32.67 -3.29
N GLU A 262 22.88 32.81 -3.80
CA GLU A 262 23.20 33.83 -4.79
C GLU A 262 23.29 33.20 -6.19
N LEU A 263 22.13 33.10 -6.85
CA LEU A 263 21.93 33.53 -8.23
C LEU A 263 20.42 33.77 -8.43
N ALA A 264 19.96 34.90 -7.88
CA ALA A 264 18.77 35.61 -8.32
C ALA A 264 19.20 37.03 -8.75
#